data_AF-A0A7R9F022-F1
#
_entry.id   AF-A0A7R9F022-F1
#
_cell.length_a   1.000
_cell.length_b   1.000
_cell.length_c   1.000
_cell.angle_alpha   90.00
_cell.angle_beta   90.00
_cell.angle_gamma   90.00
#
_symmetry.space_group_name_H-M   'P 1'
#
loop_
_entity.id
_entity.type
_entity.pdbx_description
1 polymer ?
#
loop_
_entity_poly.entity_id
_entity_poly.type
_entity_poly.pdbx_seq_one_letter_code
_entity_poly.pdbx_strand_id
1 'polypeptide(L)'
;MFVVLFANECVCECYQNESQACSCMDCLASCPKGASTGESFTDPDKKFLIVGIDGVLFIMIIIFVILLLTGALIAWGTASRGNAMKKTRKERKASFLNKIEYKFEKFFEKYFEKWGVAIASHPSLVLFVSTWLVAALGYGAFGLQVTTDPVEIWAAPLSQSRLEKDYFDQHFQPFYRTEQVYIKAVGLDQVLTYVRGQSGGGGFYLRWFVRKSPKSVPKTPSSLNPPQHCPTRSVSRGEWVEEGKKIYQFVHLGSNGENVTFGPVFHKEFLLAVYELERQIRQIGLDSDVSLKDICFAPLVLDKATSESNCTVQSVWGYLNNDPSQLEDSATTNYLDTILKCLKGSYDMECLAPYGGPVEPGVAVGGYLALGGTYDYMLATGLSLTFLVDNNVNKTLQEPAKLWEENIFFLDREYQRIEAEKQTERELLKWCKELKIKALEAKRAKSLA
;
A
#
# COMPACT_ATOMS: atom_id res chain seq x y z
N MET A 1 -29.32 5.08 -54.59
CA MET A 1 -28.59 6.35 -54.37
C MET A 1 -28.18 6.35 -52.91
N PHE A 2 -26.95 5.92 -52.64
CA PHE A 2 -26.40 5.82 -51.28
C PHE A 2 -26.04 7.22 -50.79
N VAL A 3 -26.64 7.67 -49.69
CA VAL A 3 -26.14 8.83 -48.95
C VAL A 3 -25.26 8.30 -47.84
N VAL A 4 -23.95 8.36 -48.08
CA VAL A 4 -22.93 8.16 -47.05
C VAL A 4 -22.95 9.44 -46.20
N LEU A 5 -23.51 9.37 -45.00
CA LEU A 5 -23.31 10.40 -43.98
C LEU A 5 -21.93 10.16 -43.37
N PHE A 6 -20.92 10.86 -43.89
CA PHE A 6 -19.67 11.06 -43.17
C PHE A 6 -19.96 11.96 -41.96
N ALA A 7 -20.22 11.36 -40.80
CA ALA A 7 -20.16 12.09 -39.52
C ALA A 7 -18.69 12.23 -39.12
N ASN A 8 -17.95 13.11 -39.80
CA ASN A 8 -16.56 13.42 -39.46
C ASN A 8 -16.23 14.92 -39.53
N GLU A 9 -17.24 15.78 -39.44
CA GLU A 9 -17.03 17.22 -39.24
C GLU A 9 -17.61 17.59 -37.88
N CYS A 10 -16.72 17.97 -36.95
CA CYS A 10 -17.13 18.75 -35.78
C CYS A 10 -17.67 20.07 -36.31
N VAL A 11 -18.99 20.25 -36.28
CA VAL A 11 -19.61 21.54 -36.56
C VAL A 11 -19.33 22.43 -35.35
N CYS A 12 -18.30 23.29 -35.44
CA CYS A 12 -18.18 24.42 -34.55
C CYS A 12 -19.32 25.39 -34.89
N GLU A 13 -20.36 25.44 -34.05
CA GLU A 13 -21.41 26.46 -34.19
C GLU A 13 -20.77 27.84 -34.18
N CYS A 14 -21.14 28.67 -35.17
CA CYS A 14 -20.71 30.05 -35.24
C CYS A 14 -21.24 30.82 -34.03
N TYR A 15 -20.31 31.44 -33.31
CA TYR A 15 -20.52 32.38 -32.20
C TYR A 15 -21.78 33.23 -32.39
N GLN A 16 -22.85 32.93 -31.65
CA GLN A 16 -23.88 33.93 -31.39
C GLN A 16 -23.30 34.92 -30.37
N ASN A 17 -23.47 36.22 -30.61
CA ASN A 17 -22.79 37.33 -29.91
C ASN A 17 -22.98 37.41 -28.38
N GLU A 18 -23.60 36.42 -27.74
CA GLU A 18 -23.85 36.34 -26.30
C GLU A 18 -23.47 34.99 -25.65
N SER A 19 -23.01 33.98 -26.41
CA SER A 19 -22.60 32.67 -25.85
C SER A 19 -21.11 32.63 -25.54
N GLN A 20 -20.74 32.18 -24.33
CA GLN A 20 -19.34 31.89 -23.98
C GLN A 20 -18.85 30.64 -24.72
N ALA A 21 -17.59 30.64 -25.17
CA ALA A 21 -16.98 29.47 -25.81
C ALA A 21 -16.81 28.34 -24.79
N CYS A 22 -16.97 27.07 -25.23
CA CYS A 22 -16.73 25.91 -24.38
C CYS A 22 -15.29 25.89 -23.86
N SER A 23 -15.14 25.59 -22.56
CA SER A 23 -13.82 25.42 -21.96
C SER A 23 -13.11 24.20 -22.59
N CYS A 24 -11.78 24.13 -22.46
CA CYS A 24 -11.02 22.94 -22.88
C CYS A 24 -11.48 21.66 -22.15
N MET A 25 -12.05 21.79 -20.95
CA MET A 25 -12.59 20.67 -20.19
C MET A 25 -13.89 20.13 -20.82
N ASP A 26 -14.67 20.98 -21.47
CA ASP A 26 -15.92 20.61 -22.17
C ASP A 26 -15.69 20.25 -23.63
N CYS A 27 -14.64 20.82 -24.26
CA CYS A 27 -14.28 20.59 -25.65
C CYS A 27 -12.76 20.45 -25.80
N LEU A 28 -12.29 19.23 -26.05
CA LEU A 28 -10.86 18.94 -26.26
C LEU A 28 -10.27 19.72 -27.46
N ALA A 29 -11.08 20.11 -28.43
CA ALA A 29 -10.63 20.93 -29.56
C ALA A 29 -10.29 22.37 -29.16
N SER A 30 -10.87 22.89 -28.07
CA SER A 30 -10.54 24.19 -27.47
C SER A 30 -9.24 24.16 -26.67
N CYS A 31 -8.65 22.98 -26.42
CA CYS A 31 -7.41 22.87 -25.68
C CYS A 31 -6.23 23.41 -26.49
N PRO A 32 -5.31 24.17 -25.85
CA PRO A 32 -4.10 24.63 -26.51
C PRO A 32 -3.28 23.42 -26.99
N LYS A 33 -3.09 23.31 -28.31
CA LYS A 33 -2.25 22.30 -28.94
C LYS A 33 -0.78 22.64 -28.75
N GLY A 34 -0.29 22.52 -27.51
CA GLY A 34 1.09 22.88 -27.18
C GLY A 34 1.36 22.88 -25.69
N ALA A 35 1.54 21.68 -25.11
CA ALA A 35 2.32 21.44 -23.89
C ALA A 35 2.47 19.94 -23.56
N SER A 36 2.05 19.00 -24.43
CA SER A 36 2.33 17.58 -24.24
C SER A 36 3.63 17.17 -24.93
N THR A 37 4.71 17.91 -24.73
CA THR A 37 5.98 17.19 -24.60
C THR A 37 5.82 16.35 -23.35
N GLY A 38 6.09 15.05 -23.44
CA GLY A 38 6.16 14.16 -22.28
C GLY A 38 7.33 14.56 -21.36
N GLU A 39 7.34 15.81 -20.88
CA GLU A 39 7.83 16.11 -19.55
C GLU A 39 6.88 15.35 -18.65
N SER A 40 7.26 14.09 -18.40
CA SER A 40 7.05 13.45 -17.13
C SER A 40 7.02 14.57 -16.11
N PHE A 41 5.92 14.70 -15.38
CA PHE A 41 5.87 15.54 -14.20
C PHE A 41 6.98 14.98 -13.31
N THR A 42 8.21 15.42 -13.52
CA THR A 42 9.29 15.26 -12.57
C THR A 42 8.76 16.15 -11.48
N ASP A 43 8.05 15.53 -10.53
CA ASP A 43 7.78 16.08 -9.22
C ASP A 43 8.99 16.94 -8.91
N PRO A 44 8.88 18.29 -8.94
CA PRO A 44 10.03 19.17 -8.92
C PRO A 44 10.78 18.77 -7.68
N ASP A 45 11.85 18.00 -7.87
CA ASP A 45 12.26 17.03 -6.88
C ASP A 45 12.36 17.76 -5.56
N LYS A 46 11.74 17.24 -4.52
CA LYS A 46 11.99 17.64 -3.12
C LYS A 46 13.43 17.28 -2.74
N LYS A 47 14.41 17.56 -3.60
CA LYS A 47 15.81 17.64 -3.29
C LYS A 47 15.89 18.79 -2.29
N PHE A 48 16.31 18.46 -1.08
CA PHE A 48 16.69 19.43 -0.08
C PHE A 48 17.86 20.24 -0.64
N LEU A 49 17.56 21.31 -1.37
CA LEU A 49 18.54 22.16 -2.05
C LEU A 49 18.79 23.40 -1.22
N ILE A 50 20.06 23.71 -0.97
CA ILE A 50 20.49 24.95 -0.35
C ILE A 50 21.26 25.73 -1.42
N VAL A 51 20.72 26.88 -1.84
CA VAL A 51 21.32 27.74 -2.89
C VAL A 51 21.59 26.94 -4.19
N GLY A 52 20.66 26.06 -4.58
CA GLY A 52 20.74 25.28 -5.82
C GLY A 52 21.70 24.09 -5.82
N ILE A 53 22.36 23.79 -4.68
CA ILE A 53 23.20 22.61 -4.49
C ILE A 53 22.49 21.64 -3.54
N ASP A 54 22.74 20.34 -3.67
CA ASP A 54 22.31 19.34 -2.69
C ASP A 54 22.69 19.80 -1.26
N GLY A 55 21.70 19.92 -0.39
CA GLY A 55 21.84 20.52 0.93
C GLY A 55 22.71 19.69 1.87
N VAL A 56 22.76 18.37 1.69
CA VAL A 56 23.70 17.50 2.43
C VAL A 56 25.12 17.81 1.99
N LEU A 57 25.37 17.93 0.68
CA LEU A 57 26.67 18.34 0.16
C LEU A 57 27.09 19.74 0.67
N PHE A 58 26.18 20.71 0.68
CA PHE A 58 26.43 22.05 1.20
C PHE A 58 26.85 22.03 2.68
N ILE A 59 26.14 21.28 3.52
CA ILE A 59 26.46 21.13 4.95
C ILE A 59 27.81 20.45 5.14
N MET A 60 28.12 19.41 4.35
CA MET A 60 29.40 18.70 4.43
C MET A 60 30.59 19.59 4.04
N ILE A 61 30.42 20.48 3.05
CA ILE A 61 31.45 21.48 2.71
C ILE A 61 31.71 22.43 3.89
N ILE A 62 30.66 22.92 4.56
CA ILE A 62 30.81 23.78 5.73
C ILE A 62 31.58 23.07 6.84
N ILE A 63 31.19 21.83 7.17
CA ILE A 63 31.88 21.02 8.19
C ILE A 63 33.36 20.84 7.83
N PHE A 64 33.66 20.51 6.58
CA PHE A 64 35.02 20.32 6.11
C PHE A 64 35.86 21.60 6.18
N VAL A 65 35.30 22.74 5.78
CA VAL A 65 35.98 24.04 5.88
C VAL A 65 36.27 24.40 7.34
N ILE A 66 35.32 24.17 8.26
CA ILE A 66 35.55 24.41 9.70
C ILE A 66 36.68 23.51 10.23
N LEU A 67 36.70 22.23 9.85
CA LEU A 67 37.76 21.29 10.24
C LEU A 67 39.13 21.67 9.66
N LEU A 68 39.17 22.14 8.40
CA LEU A 68 40.40 22.63 7.79
C LEU A 68 40.90 23.93 8.42
N LEU A 69 40.01 24.89 8.70
CA LEU A 69 40.37 26.15 9.34
C LEU A 69 40.86 25.93 10.78
N THR A 70 40.18 25.08 11.55
CA THR A 70 40.64 24.71 12.89
C THR A 70 41.99 23.97 12.84
N GLY A 71 42.16 23.02 11.92
CA GLY A 71 43.44 22.35 11.67
C GLY A 71 44.55 23.30 11.25
N ALA A 72 44.26 24.25 10.35
CA ALA A 72 45.21 25.26 9.88
C ALA A 72 45.56 26.27 10.98
N LEU A 73 44.62 26.68 11.84
CA LEU A 73 44.88 27.53 13.00
C LEU A 73 45.77 26.82 14.03
N ILE A 74 45.55 25.53 14.26
CA ILE A 74 46.41 24.71 15.13
C ILE A 74 47.81 24.61 14.50
N ALA A 75 47.90 24.26 13.22
CA ALA A 75 49.16 24.15 12.49
C ALA A 75 49.91 25.49 12.47
N TRP A 76 49.25 26.59 12.13
CA TRP A 76 49.79 27.95 12.19
C TRP A 76 50.25 28.28 13.62
N GLY A 77 49.45 27.98 14.65
CA GLY A 77 49.82 28.18 16.05
C GLY A 77 51.05 27.37 16.49
N THR A 78 51.33 26.24 15.84
CA THR A 78 52.56 25.44 16.05
C THR A 78 53.74 25.88 15.18
N ALA A 79 53.50 26.35 13.95
CA ALA A 79 54.53 26.75 12.97
C ALA A 79 54.99 28.21 13.16
N SER A 80 54.05 29.14 13.41
CA SER A 80 54.32 30.46 14.02
C SER A 80 55.01 30.32 15.36
N ARG A 81 55.13 29.09 15.90
CA ARG A 81 55.97 28.73 17.04
C ARG A 81 57.41 28.21 16.73
N GLY A 82 57.97 28.45 15.54
CA GLY A 82 59.44 28.56 15.31
C GLY A 82 59.76 30.02 14.91
N ASN A 83 60.75 30.76 15.45
CA ASN A 83 62.11 30.41 15.84
C ASN A 83 62.50 30.92 17.25
N ALA A 84 63.46 30.21 17.86
CA ALA A 84 64.39 30.58 18.93
C ALA A 84 63.91 31.09 20.32
N MET A 85 62.73 31.70 20.49
CA MET A 85 62.27 32.20 21.82
C MET A 85 61.15 31.34 22.46
N LYS A 86 60.99 30.10 21.98
CA LYS A 86 59.77 29.30 22.22
C LYS A 86 59.99 27.99 22.96
N LYS A 87 61.23 27.52 23.09
CA LYS A 87 61.57 26.45 24.04
C LYS A 87 61.17 26.88 25.46
N THR A 88 61.56 28.09 25.85
CA THR A 88 61.21 28.69 27.15
C THR A 88 59.72 29.04 27.32
N ARG A 89 58.98 29.50 26.29
CA ARG A 89 57.54 29.80 26.39
C ARG A 89 56.64 28.55 26.27
N LYS A 90 57.04 27.53 25.51
CA LYS A 90 56.35 26.23 25.42
C LYS A 90 56.59 25.41 26.69
N GLU A 91 57.81 25.40 27.23
CA GLU A 91 58.10 24.84 28.56
C GLU A 91 57.38 25.62 29.67
N ARG A 92 57.28 26.96 29.60
CA ARG A 92 56.55 27.77 30.59
C ARG A 92 55.02 27.66 30.47
N LYS A 93 54.47 27.54 29.25
CA LYS A 93 53.02 27.34 29.02
C LYS A 93 52.60 25.89 29.27
N ALA A 94 53.46 24.90 28.95
CA ALA A 94 53.30 23.52 29.40
C ALA A 94 53.46 23.43 30.91
N SER A 95 54.45 24.09 31.52
CA SER A 95 54.58 24.18 32.99
C SER A 95 53.36 24.85 33.63
N PHE A 96 52.78 25.88 33.01
CA PHE A 96 51.56 26.53 33.49
C PHE A 96 50.31 25.67 33.29
N LEU A 97 50.12 25.04 32.13
CA LEU A 97 49.02 24.11 31.86
C LEU A 97 49.12 22.87 32.74
N ASN A 98 50.30 22.25 32.84
CA ASN A 98 50.55 21.13 33.76
C ASN A 98 50.38 21.56 35.22
N LYS A 99 50.64 22.83 35.58
CA LYS A 99 50.39 23.37 36.92
C LYS A 99 48.91 23.69 37.16
N ILE A 100 48.15 24.03 36.13
CA ILE A 100 46.69 24.17 36.18
C ILE A 100 46.06 22.79 36.25
N GLU A 101 46.44 21.87 35.39
CA GLU A 101 46.04 20.46 35.34
C GLU A 101 46.32 19.81 36.70
N TYR A 102 47.56 19.85 37.19
CA TYR A 102 47.90 19.35 38.53
C TYR A 102 47.08 20.02 39.65
N LYS A 103 46.82 21.33 39.55
CA LYS A 103 45.98 22.04 40.54
C LYS A 103 44.51 21.61 40.46
N PHE A 104 43.98 21.41 39.27
CA PHE A 104 42.61 20.95 39.04
C PHE A 104 42.44 19.49 39.44
N GLU A 105 43.38 18.63 39.05
CA GLU A 105 43.46 17.23 39.47
C GLU A 105 43.54 17.13 40.99
N LYS A 106 44.49 17.82 41.64
CA LYS A 106 44.56 17.83 43.11
C LYS A 106 43.36 18.46 43.77
N PHE A 107 42.71 19.43 43.13
CA PHE A 107 41.49 20.03 43.64
C PHE A 107 40.35 19.00 43.64
N PHE A 108 40.11 18.33 42.51
CA PHE A 108 39.09 17.29 42.41
C PHE A 108 39.41 16.08 43.26
N GLU A 109 40.67 15.65 43.30
CA GLU A 109 41.15 14.56 44.18
C GLU A 109 40.80 14.87 45.64
N LYS A 110 41.23 16.02 46.16
CA LYS A 110 40.94 16.41 47.55
C LYS A 110 39.45 16.66 47.79
N TYR A 111 38.73 17.16 46.80
CA TYR A 111 37.31 17.43 46.92
C TYR A 111 36.52 16.12 47.00
N PHE A 112 36.69 15.22 46.03
CA PHE A 112 36.01 13.93 46.00
C PHE A 112 36.48 12.99 47.10
N GLU A 113 37.75 13.07 47.54
CA GLU A 113 38.24 12.34 48.72
C GLU A 113 37.48 12.79 49.97
N LYS A 114 37.42 14.11 50.24
CA LYS A 114 36.65 14.63 51.38
C LYS A 114 35.16 14.31 51.29
N TRP A 115 34.58 14.43 50.10
CA TRP A 115 33.16 14.17 49.88
C TRP A 115 32.83 12.68 50.03
N GLY A 116 33.68 11.80 49.52
CA GLY A 116 33.59 10.35 49.68
C GLY A 116 33.76 9.92 51.12
N VAL A 117 34.73 10.48 51.86
CA VAL A 117 34.91 10.23 53.30
C VAL A 117 33.68 10.70 54.08
N ALA A 118 33.10 11.86 53.76
CA ALA A 118 31.88 12.35 54.40
C ALA A 118 30.69 11.39 54.21
N ILE A 119 30.53 10.84 53.00
CA ILE A 119 29.48 9.85 52.67
C ILE A 119 29.74 8.51 53.37
N ALA A 120 30.97 8.00 53.32
CA ALA A 120 31.36 6.74 53.93
C ALA A 120 31.29 6.77 55.47
N SER A 121 31.42 7.96 56.08
CA SER A 121 31.28 8.14 57.53
C SER A 121 29.83 8.11 58.01
N HIS A 122 28.84 8.37 57.14
CA HIS A 122 27.41 8.42 57.49
C HIS A 122 26.52 7.66 56.49
N PRO A 123 26.76 6.35 56.27
CA PRO A 123 26.09 5.60 55.20
C PRO A 123 24.56 5.49 55.39
N SER A 124 24.07 5.32 56.62
CA SER A 124 22.64 5.19 56.90
C SER A 124 21.85 6.48 56.60
N LEU A 125 22.41 7.64 56.96
CA LEU A 125 21.81 8.94 56.67
C LEU A 125 21.79 9.21 55.17
N VAL A 126 22.90 8.94 54.47
CA VAL A 126 22.99 9.15 53.01
C VAL A 126 22.01 8.24 52.27
N LEU A 127 21.90 6.96 52.64
CA LEU A 127 20.93 6.04 52.05
C LEU A 127 19.49 6.47 52.31
N PHE A 128 19.18 6.94 53.53
CA PHE A 128 17.86 7.47 53.85
C PHE A 128 17.54 8.70 52.98
N VAL A 129 18.42 9.71 52.96
CA VAL A 129 18.20 10.93 52.20
C VAL A 129 18.09 10.66 50.70
N SER A 130 18.96 9.81 50.14
CA SER A 130 18.91 9.48 48.71
C SER A 130 17.66 8.68 48.34
N THR A 131 17.24 7.73 49.18
CA THR A 131 16.01 6.96 48.96
C THR A 131 14.78 7.85 49.00
N TRP A 132 14.69 8.75 49.99
CA TRP A 132 13.59 9.70 50.09
C TRP A 132 13.59 10.72 48.94
N LEU A 133 14.76 11.16 48.49
CA LEU A 133 14.88 12.03 47.31
C LEU A 133 14.40 11.31 46.04
N VAL A 134 14.80 10.05 45.84
CA VAL A 134 14.33 9.23 44.70
C VAL A 134 12.83 8.99 44.79
N ALA A 135 12.29 8.70 45.97
CA ALA A 135 10.85 8.53 46.18
C ALA A 135 10.07 9.82 45.90
N ALA A 136 10.58 10.97 46.36
CA ALA A 136 9.96 12.28 46.12
C ALA A 136 9.99 12.67 44.63
N LEU A 137 11.10 12.44 43.93
CA LEU A 137 11.20 12.67 42.48
C LEU A 137 10.35 11.65 41.70
N GLY A 138 10.26 10.41 42.18
CA GLY A 138 9.46 9.34 41.59
C GLY A 138 7.95 9.52 41.77
N TYR A 139 7.52 10.27 42.79
CA TYR A 139 6.10 10.54 43.03
C TYR A 139 5.39 11.20 41.82
N GLY A 140 6.11 11.99 41.03
CA GLY A 140 5.60 12.58 39.78
C GLY A 140 5.13 11.55 38.74
N ALA A 141 5.61 10.30 38.81
CA ALA A 141 5.20 9.24 37.89
C ALA A 141 3.70 8.88 38.02
N PHE A 142 3.10 9.06 39.20
CA PHE A 142 1.66 8.81 39.38
C PHE A 142 0.77 9.83 38.65
N GLY A 143 1.30 11.00 38.31
CA GLY A 143 0.62 12.04 37.53
C GLY A 143 0.96 12.01 36.04
N LEU A 144 1.65 10.97 35.54
CA LEU A 144 2.06 10.90 34.14
C LEU A 144 0.83 10.69 33.24
N GLN A 145 0.50 11.72 32.45
CA GLN A 145 -0.49 11.62 31.38
C GLN A 145 0.22 11.40 30.05
N VAL A 146 -0.03 10.24 29.42
CA VAL A 146 0.55 9.90 28.12
C VAL A 146 -0.42 10.29 27.01
N THR A 147 -0.01 11.21 26.15
CA THR A 147 -0.73 11.51 24.90
C THR A 147 -0.48 10.38 23.91
N THR A 148 -1.53 9.67 23.52
CA THR A 148 -1.48 8.56 22.54
C THR A 148 -1.89 8.97 21.13
N ASP A 149 -2.41 10.19 20.99
CA ASP A 149 -2.92 10.71 19.72
C ASP A 149 -1.73 11.07 18.80
N PRO A 150 -1.56 10.37 17.66
CA PRO A 150 -0.43 10.63 16.76
C PRO A 150 -0.47 12.06 16.24
N VAL A 151 -1.67 12.61 16.04
CA VAL A 151 -1.82 13.95 15.51
C VAL A 151 -1.21 14.97 16.47
N GLU A 152 -1.44 14.84 17.78
CA GLU A 152 -0.87 15.71 18.82
C GLU A 152 0.65 15.56 18.95
N ILE A 153 1.19 14.36 18.71
CA ILE A 153 2.63 14.09 18.83
C ILE A 153 3.41 14.59 17.62
N TRP A 154 2.85 14.46 16.41
CA TRP A 154 3.58 14.68 15.16
C TRP A 154 3.38 16.08 14.56
N ALA A 155 2.36 16.83 14.99
CA ALA A 155 2.07 18.16 14.45
C ALA A 155 1.94 19.21 15.55
N ALA A 156 2.87 20.16 15.54
CA ALA A 156 2.90 21.27 16.50
C ALA A 156 1.60 22.09 16.46
N PRO A 157 1.11 22.58 17.62
CA PRO A 157 -0.20 23.23 17.73
C PRO A 157 -0.30 24.55 16.95
N LEU A 158 0.82 25.20 16.65
CA LEU A 158 0.87 26.45 15.88
C LEU A 158 1.43 26.26 14.47
N SER A 159 1.54 25.03 13.99
CA SER A 159 1.94 24.75 12.62
C SER A 159 0.82 25.12 11.63
N GLN A 160 1.19 25.54 10.42
CA GLN A 160 0.22 25.90 9.38
C GLN A 160 -0.77 24.76 9.10
N SER A 161 -0.27 23.53 8.96
CA SER A 161 -1.11 22.35 8.72
C SER A 161 -2.10 22.08 9.86
N ARG A 162 -1.75 22.41 11.11
CA ARG A 162 -2.67 22.35 12.25
C ARG A 162 -3.78 23.40 12.13
N LEU A 163 -3.41 24.64 11.85
CA LEU A 163 -4.37 25.75 11.74
C LEU A 163 -5.35 25.52 10.59
N GLU A 164 -4.88 25.02 9.45
CA GLU A 164 -5.72 24.67 8.31
C GLU A 164 -6.68 23.51 8.64
N LYS A 165 -6.19 22.49 9.36
CA LYS A 165 -7.04 21.41 9.85
C LYS A 165 -8.11 21.91 10.81
N ASP A 166 -7.75 22.72 11.80
CA ASP A 166 -8.68 23.24 12.79
C ASP A 166 -9.72 24.17 12.15
N TYR A 167 -9.30 24.94 11.14
CA TYR A 167 -10.21 25.73 10.31
C TYR A 167 -11.18 24.82 9.52
N PHE A 168 -10.70 23.76 8.89
CA PHE A 168 -11.54 22.82 8.15
C PHE A 168 -12.56 22.13 9.08
N ASP A 169 -12.10 21.55 10.19
CA ASP A 169 -12.94 20.82 11.12
C ASP A 169 -14.07 21.70 11.71
N GLN A 170 -13.83 23.01 11.86
CA GLN A 170 -14.83 23.99 12.34
C GLN A 170 -15.88 24.37 11.28
N HIS A 171 -15.52 24.39 9.99
CA HIS A 171 -16.42 24.85 8.93
C HIS A 171 -17.14 23.70 8.20
N PHE A 172 -16.50 22.54 8.11
CA PHE A 172 -16.95 21.42 7.28
C PHE A 172 -17.17 20.12 8.05
N GLN A 173 -17.03 20.16 9.38
CA GLN A 173 -16.94 18.99 10.25
C GLN A 173 -15.60 18.24 10.05
N PRO A 174 -15.12 17.51 11.07
CA PRO A 174 -13.92 16.71 10.93
C PRO A 174 -14.08 15.63 9.87
N PHE A 175 -12.99 15.37 9.13
CA PHE A 175 -12.95 14.36 8.09
C PHE A 175 -13.38 12.98 8.62
N TYR A 176 -14.22 12.28 7.85
CA TYR A 176 -14.77 10.97 8.20
C TYR A 176 -13.67 9.92 8.44
N ARG A 177 -14.04 8.86 9.14
CA ARG A 177 -13.22 7.68 9.38
C ARG A 177 -13.54 6.65 8.31
N THR A 178 -12.51 6.05 7.71
CA THR A 178 -12.65 5.15 6.57
C THR A 178 -12.29 3.73 6.98
N GLU A 179 -13.26 2.83 6.96
CA GLU A 179 -13.02 1.40 7.13
C GLU A 179 -12.99 0.71 5.77
N GLN A 180 -11.82 0.20 5.38
CA GLN A 180 -11.59 -0.35 4.05
C GLN A 180 -11.19 -1.83 4.09
N VAL A 181 -11.90 -2.64 3.32
CA VAL A 181 -11.59 -4.06 3.13
C VAL A 181 -11.23 -4.30 1.66
N TYR A 182 -10.00 -4.75 1.42
CA TYR A 182 -9.52 -5.09 0.08
C TYR A 182 -9.57 -6.59 -0.14
N ILE A 183 -10.33 -7.02 -1.15
CA ILE A 183 -10.63 -8.42 -1.41
C ILE A 183 -10.10 -8.79 -2.78
N LYS A 184 -9.34 -9.87 -2.86
CA LYS A 184 -8.74 -10.38 -4.09
C LYS A 184 -9.26 -11.78 -4.39
N ALA A 185 -9.53 -12.02 -5.66
CA ALA A 185 -9.79 -13.35 -6.18
C ALA A 185 -8.51 -14.22 -6.19
N VAL A 186 -8.56 -15.39 -5.52
CA VAL A 186 -7.48 -16.38 -5.48
C VAL A 186 -8.05 -17.74 -5.89
N GLY A 187 -7.36 -18.46 -6.78
CA GLY A 187 -7.71 -19.86 -7.10
C GLY A 187 -8.87 -20.07 -8.08
N LEU A 188 -9.31 -19.06 -8.84
CA LEU A 188 -10.21 -19.28 -9.97
C LEU A 188 -9.44 -19.92 -11.14
N ASP A 189 -9.86 -21.11 -11.56
CA ASP A 189 -9.18 -21.97 -12.54
C ASP A 189 -9.15 -21.36 -13.95
N GLN A 190 -7.98 -20.88 -14.38
CA GLN A 190 -7.62 -20.27 -15.67
C GLN A 190 -8.49 -20.64 -16.89
N VAL A 191 -9.30 -19.70 -17.40
CA VAL A 191 -9.75 -19.72 -18.81
C VAL A 191 -8.64 -19.10 -19.67
N LEU A 192 -7.99 -19.92 -20.50
CA LEU A 192 -6.98 -19.46 -21.47
C LEU A 192 -7.67 -18.79 -22.66
N THR A 193 -7.70 -17.45 -22.70
CA THR A 193 -7.93 -16.73 -23.96
C THR A 193 -6.60 -16.39 -24.62
N TYR A 194 -6.27 -17.11 -25.69
CA TYR A 194 -5.09 -16.87 -26.50
C TYR A 194 -5.30 -15.58 -27.31
N VAL A 195 -4.70 -14.46 -26.88
CA VAL A 195 -4.59 -13.26 -27.72
C VAL A 195 -3.60 -13.59 -28.84
N ARG A 196 -4.10 -13.86 -30.05
CA ARG A 196 -3.26 -14.00 -31.24
C ARG A 196 -2.71 -12.62 -31.59
N GLY A 197 -1.51 -12.31 -31.13
CA GLY A 197 -0.77 -11.14 -31.58
C GLY A 197 -0.59 -11.19 -33.10
N GLN A 198 -1.14 -10.20 -33.80
CA GLN A 198 -0.75 -9.91 -35.17
C GLN A 198 0.66 -9.31 -35.14
N SER A 199 1.65 -10.11 -35.51
CA SER A 199 2.95 -9.61 -35.95
C SER A 199 3.16 -10.04 -37.40
N GLY A 200 3.51 -9.07 -38.23
CA GLY A 200 3.55 -9.17 -39.68
C GLY A 200 4.43 -10.27 -40.27
N GLY A 201 4.13 -10.52 -41.56
CA GLY A 201 4.82 -11.27 -42.60
C GLY A 201 6.15 -11.98 -42.29
N GLY A 202 6.17 -13.27 -42.62
CA GLY A 202 7.40 -13.97 -42.99
C GLY A 202 7.32 -15.49 -42.98
N GLY A 203 7.23 -16.11 -44.17
CA GLY A 203 7.87 -17.39 -44.46
C GLY A 203 7.13 -18.69 -44.10
N PHE A 204 6.45 -19.25 -45.10
CA PHE A 204 6.09 -20.68 -45.18
C PHE A 204 7.33 -21.56 -45.07
N TYR A 205 7.35 -22.53 -44.15
CA TYR A 205 7.95 -23.85 -44.40
C TYR A 205 7.21 -24.94 -43.61
N LEU A 206 6.51 -25.80 -44.36
CA LEU A 206 6.02 -27.10 -43.91
C LEU A 206 7.21 -28.03 -43.65
N ARG A 207 7.23 -28.73 -42.50
CA ARG A 207 8.01 -29.97 -42.39
C ARG A 207 7.21 -31.07 -41.73
N TRP A 208 7.04 -32.13 -42.52
CA TRP A 208 6.36 -33.38 -42.23
C TRP A 208 7.24 -34.39 -41.47
N PHE A 209 6.55 -35.43 -40.94
CA PHE A 209 6.99 -36.82 -40.69
C PHE A 209 7.85 -37.06 -39.42
N VAL A 210 7.70 -38.11 -38.58
CA VAL A 210 7.13 -39.48 -38.74
C VAL A 210 6.58 -40.00 -37.39
N ARG A 211 5.48 -40.76 -37.49
CA ARG A 211 4.89 -41.68 -36.49
C ARG A 211 5.66 -43.01 -36.47
N LYS A 212 6.03 -43.59 -35.32
CA LYS A 212 6.12 -45.05 -35.16
C LYS A 212 5.81 -45.51 -33.74
N SER A 213 4.91 -46.48 -33.66
CA SER A 213 4.48 -47.28 -32.49
C SER A 213 5.29 -48.61 -32.44
N PRO A 214 4.96 -49.64 -31.62
CA PRO A 214 5.67 -49.96 -30.37
C PRO A 214 6.20 -51.43 -30.25
N LYS A 215 6.78 -51.74 -29.07
CA LYS A 215 7.04 -53.05 -28.41
C LYS A 215 8.32 -53.84 -28.74
N SER A 216 9.13 -54.10 -27.69
CA SER A 216 9.38 -55.44 -27.12
C SER A 216 10.41 -55.41 -25.96
N VAL A 217 10.24 -56.34 -25.02
CA VAL A 217 11.00 -56.70 -23.80
C VAL A 217 11.04 -58.26 -23.80
N PRO A 218 11.91 -59.05 -23.08
CA PRO A 218 13.11 -58.80 -22.25
C PRO A 218 14.33 -59.72 -22.59
N LYS A 219 15.46 -59.59 -21.86
CA LYS A 219 16.12 -60.66 -21.05
C LYS A 219 17.35 -60.13 -20.26
N THR A 220 17.44 -60.54 -18.99
CA THR A 220 18.47 -60.33 -17.94
C THR A 220 19.59 -61.39 -18.00
N PRO A 221 20.54 -61.53 -17.03
CA PRO A 221 21.39 -60.55 -16.29
C PRO A 221 22.89 -60.99 -16.22
N SER A 222 23.82 -60.08 -15.85
CA SER A 222 25.01 -60.44 -15.04
C SER A 222 25.89 -59.26 -14.59
N SER A 223 25.99 -59.14 -13.26
CA SER A 223 27.16 -58.89 -12.40
C SER A 223 28.18 -57.75 -12.63
N LEU A 224 28.42 -57.06 -11.51
CA LEU A 224 29.68 -56.52 -10.96
C LEU A 224 30.16 -55.09 -11.29
N ASN A 225 30.30 -54.35 -10.18
CA ASN A 225 31.16 -53.20 -9.84
C ASN A 225 30.70 -51.76 -10.18
N PRO A 226 30.91 -50.79 -9.26
CA PRO A 226 30.47 -49.41 -9.43
C PRO A 226 31.53 -48.59 -10.18
N PRO A 227 31.17 -47.74 -11.16
CA PRO A 227 32.07 -46.70 -11.60
C PRO A 227 31.81 -45.40 -10.84
N GLN A 228 32.91 -44.87 -10.34
CA GLN A 228 33.13 -43.50 -9.95
C GLN A 228 32.87 -42.56 -11.15
N HIS A 229 32.50 -41.31 -10.83
CA HIS A 229 32.25 -40.14 -11.71
C HIS A 229 30.80 -39.89 -12.18
N CYS A 230 30.25 -38.78 -11.67
CA CYS A 230 29.13 -38.05 -12.27
C CYS A 230 29.61 -37.33 -13.54
N PRO A 231 28.85 -37.34 -14.65
CA PRO A 231 29.08 -36.40 -15.74
C PRO A 231 28.54 -35.02 -15.31
N THR A 232 29.43 -34.04 -15.25
CA THR A 232 29.10 -32.62 -15.19
C THR A 232 28.41 -32.21 -16.49
N ARG A 233 27.09 -32.02 -16.44
CA ARG A 233 26.37 -31.32 -17.51
C ARG A 233 26.54 -29.82 -17.25
N SER A 234 27.16 -29.14 -18.22
CA SER A 234 27.28 -27.69 -18.24
C SER A 234 25.89 -27.04 -18.16
N VAL A 235 25.65 -26.34 -17.06
CA VAL A 235 24.51 -25.43 -16.92
C VAL A 235 24.87 -24.19 -17.75
N SER A 236 24.37 -24.13 -18.99
CA SER A 236 24.21 -22.83 -19.65
C SER A 236 23.22 -22.05 -18.81
N ARG A 237 23.64 -20.86 -18.38
CA ARG A 237 22.93 -19.92 -17.52
C ARG A 237 21.60 -19.54 -18.18
N GLY A 238 20.57 -20.33 -17.91
CA GLY A 238 19.19 -20.01 -18.22
C GLY A 238 18.79 -18.82 -17.37
N GLU A 239 18.47 -17.74 -18.06
CA GLU A 239 17.81 -16.55 -17.56
C GLU A 239 16.55 -16.98 -16.78
N TRP A 240 16.43 -16.53 -15.53
CA TRP A 240 15.20 -16.72 -14.76
C TRP A 240 14.12 -15.87 -15.41
N VAL A 241 13.38 -16.44 -16.37
CA VAL A 241 12.08 -15.90 -16.74
C VAL A 241 11.17 -16.26 -15.58
N GLU A 242 10.81 -15.28 -14.75
CA GLU A 242 9.71 -15.46 -13.82
C GLU A 242 8.49 -15.94 -14.61
N GLU A 243 7.94 -17.10 -14.26
CA GLU A 243 6.67 -17.55 -14.80
C GLU A 243 5.64 -16.46 -14.52
N GLY A 244 5.28 -15.70 -15.56
CA GLY A 244 4.32 -14.62 -15.47
C GLY A 244 3.06 -15.11 -14.76
N LYS A 245 2.69 -14.43 -13.67
CA LYS A 245 1.48 -14.68 -12.90
C LYS A 245 0.29 -14.68 -13.87
N LYS A 246 -0.27 -15.88 -14.12
CA LYS A 246 -1.43 -16.03 -15.00
C LYS A 246 -2.66 -15.41 -14.34
N ILE A 247 -3.14 -14.31 -14.89
CA ILE A 247 -4.33 -13.61 -14.42
C ILE A 247 -5.55 -14.25 -15.10
N TYR A 248 -6.52 -14.71 -14.31
CA TYR A 248 -7.78 -15.26 -14.83
C TYR A 248 -8.61 -14.12 -15.42
N GLN A 249 -8.95 -14.22 -16.70
CA GLN A 249 -9.83 -13.29 -17.40
C GLN A 249 -10.90 -14.12 -18.12
N PHE A 250 -12.10 -13.57 -18.23
CA PHE A 250 -13.19 -14.20 -18.96
C PHE A 250 -13.84 -13.21 -19.92
N VAL A 251 -14.40 -13.73 -21.01
CA VAL A 251 -15.02 -12.91 -22.06
C VAL A 251 -16.52 -13.00 -21.94
N HIS A 252 -17.16 -11.84 -21.91
CA HIS A 252 -18.60 -11.67 -21.94
C HIS A 252 -19.02 -11.07 -23.28
N LEU A 253 -20.10 -11.57 -23.84
CA LEU A 253 -20.70 -10.99 -25.03
C LEU A 253 -21.70 -9.93 -24.58
N GLY A 254 -21.31 -8.66 -24.71
CA GLY A 254 -22.16 -7.56 -24.27
C GLY A 254 -23.45 -7.46 -25.09
N SER A 255 -24.46 -6.79 -24.53
CA SER A 255 -25.74 -6.52 -25.20
C SER A 255 -25.59 -5.86 -26.60
N ASN A 256 -24.46 -5.20 -26.85
CA ASN A 256 -24.13 -4.54 -28.12
C ASN A 256 -23.49 -5.49 -29.17
N GLY A 257 -23.29 -6.77 -28.82
CA GLY A 257 -22.63 -7.78 -29.66
C GLY A 257 -21.11 -7.75 -29.64
N GLU A 258 -20.50 -6.93 -28.79
CA GLU A 258 -19.04 -6.85 -28.63
C GLU A 258 -18.53 -7.77 -27.51
N ASN A 259 -17.37 -8.39 -27.74
CA ASN A 259 -16.69 -9.21 -26.75
C ASN A 259 -15.91 -8.30 -25.78
N VAL A 260 -16.32 -8.28 -24.52
CA VAL A 260 -15.67 -7.52 -23.45
C VAL A 260 -14.95 -8.50 -22.51
N THR A 261 -13.73 -8.17 -22.11
CA THR A 261 -12.93 -9.01 -21.20
C THR A 261 -13.02 -8.48 -19.79
N PHE A 262 -13.35 -9.35 -18.84
CA PHE A 262 -13.45 -9.04 -17.43
C PHE A 262 -12.36 -9.74 -16.61
N GLY A 263 -11.90 -9.06 -15.57
CA GLY A 263 -11.03 -9.59 -14.55
C GLY A 263 -11.76 -10.58 -13.62
N PRO A 264 -11.01 -11.32 -12.80
CA PRO A 264 -11.55 -12.46 -12.05
C PRO A 264 -12.55 -12.06 -10.96
N VAL A 265 -12.51 -10.81 -10.52
CA VAL A 265 -13.36 -10.30 -9.45
C VAL A 265 -14.82 -10.09 -9.87
N PHE A 266 -15.10 -10.09 -11.16
CA PHE A 266 -16.47 -9.96 -11.68
C PHE A 266 -17.16 -11.31 -11.86
N HIS A 267 -16.50 -12.41 -11.47
CA HIS A 267 -17.12 -13.73 -11.49
C HIS A 267 -18.29 -13.80 -10.49
N LYS A 268 -19.44 -14.32 -10.93
CA LYS A 268 -20.69 -14.37 -10.16
C LYS A 268 -20.51 -14.93 -8.74
N GLU A 269 -19.85 -16.08 -8.61
CA GLU A 269 -19.63 -16.72 -7.29
C GLU A 269 -18.78 -15.86 -6.36
N PHE A 270 -17.77 -15.16 -6.91
CA PHE A 270 -16.91 -14.30 -6.12
C PHE A 270 -17.65 -13.05 -5.67
N LEU A 271 -18.42 -12.43 -6.57
CA LEU A 271 -19.27 -11.29 -6.22
C LEU A 271 -20.24 -11.68 -5.09
N LEU A 272 -20.95 -12.82 -5.20
CA LEU A 272 -21.88 -13.27 -4.16
C LEU A 272 -21.20 -13.51 -2.81
N ALA A 273 -19.97 -14.04 -2.79
CA ALA A 273 -19.20 -14.17 -1.56
C ALA A 273 -18.86 -12.81 -0.95
N VAL A 274 -18.53 -11.82 -1.78
CA VAL A 274 -18.25 -10.44 -1.35
C VAL A 274 -19.51 -9.75 -0.84
N TYR A 275 -20.67 -9.99 -1.46
CA TYR A 275 -21.96 -9.51 -0.99
C TYR A 275 -22.26 -9.99 0.42
N GLU A 276 -22.06 -11.29 0.66
CA GLU A 276 -22.32 -11.89 1.96
C GLU A 276 -21.44 -11.27 3.04
N LEU A 277 -20.15 -11.03 2.74
CA LEU A 277 -19.24 -10.34 3.63
C LEU A 277 -19.69 -8.90 3.90
N GLU A 278 -20.02 -8.14 2.85
CA GLU A 278 -20.50 -6.76 3.00
C GLU A 278 -21.78 -6.71 3.86
N ARG A 279 -22.72 -7.63 3.61
CA ARG A 279 -23.95 -7.75 4.39
C ARG A 279 -23.67 -8.04 5.85
N GLN A 280 -22.76 -8.97 6.16
CA GLN A 280 -22.38 -9.27 7.54
C GLN A 280 -21.77 -8.05 8.24
N ILE A 281 -20.90 -7.30 7.56
CA ILE A 281 -20.30 -6.07 8.11
C ILE A 281 -21.36 -5.00 8.38
N ARG A 282 -22.28 -4.78 7.43
CA ARG A 282 -23.38 -3.81 7.59
C ARG A 282 -24.28 -4.14 8.78
N GLN A 283 -24.47 -5.43 9.04
CA GLN A 283 -25.29 -5.96 10.12
C GLN A 283 -24.58 -6.03 11.49
N ILE A 284 -23.30 -5.65 11.57
CA ILE A 284 -22.58 -5.60 12.85
C ILE A 284 -23.30 -4.64 13.80
N GLY A 285 -23.60 -5.15 14.98
CA GLY A 285 -24.13 -4.37 16.09
C GLY A 285 -25.65 -4.14 16.07
N LEU A 286 -26.39 -4.79 15.16
CA LEU A 286 -27.87 -4.80 15.17
C LEU A 286 -28.46 -5.31 16.50
N ASP A 287 -27.80 -6.29 17.13
CA ASP A 287 -28.20 -6.87 18.42
C ASP A 287 -27.56 -6.15 19.63
N SER A 288 -26.84 -5.05 19.40
CA SER A 288 -26.12 -4.28 20.41
C SER A 288 -26.60 -2.82 20.46
N ASP A 289 -26.05 -2.03 21.38
CA ASP A 289 -26.44 -0.62 21.54
C ASP A 289 -25.94 0.29 20.40
N VAL A 290 -25.01 -0.18 19.55
CA VAL A 290 -24.40 0.61 18.47
C VAL A 290 -24.36 -0.17 17.17
N SER A 291 -25.12 0.30 16.18
CA SER A 291 -25.17 -0.27 14.82
C SER A 291 -24.63 0.71 13.78
N LEU A 292 -24.38 0.23 12.56
CA LEU A 292 -23.79 1.06 11.49
C LEU A 292 -24.60 2.34 11.22
N LYS A 293 -25.94 2.27 11.23
CA LYS A 293 -26.81 3.46 11.01
C LYS A 293 -26.60 4.57 12.05
N ASP A 294 -26.10 4.24 13.24
CA ASP A 294 -25.98 5.20 14.34
C ASP A 294 -24.71 6.06 14.25
N ILE A 295 -23.73 5.59 13.46
CA ILE A 295 -22.38 6.14 13.35
C ILE A 295 -21.93 6.45 11.91
N CYS A 296 -22.63 5.96 10.89
CA CYS A 296 -22.21 6.11 9.50
C CYS A 296 -22.41 7.52 8.95
N PHE A 297 -21.57 7.90 7.99
CA PHE A 297 -21.76 9.11 7.21
C PHE A 297 -22.89 8.93 6.19
N ALA A 298 -23.91 9.79 6.23
CA ALA A 298 -25.12 9.71 5.41
C ALA A 298 -25.44 11.07 4.74
N PRO A 299 -24.92 11.35 3.52
CA PRO A 299 -24.93 12.70 2.95
C PRO A 299 -26.31 13.24 2.57
N LEU A 300 -27.30 12.37 2.35
CA LEU A 300 -28.68 12.76 2.00
C LEU A 300 -29.62 12.87 3.21
N VAL A 301 -29.09 12.72 4.43
CA VAL A 301 -29.86 12.82 5.67
C VAL A 301 -29.26 13.95 6.52
N LEU A 302 -30.12 14.79 7.09
CA LEU A 302 -29.67 15.99 7.83
C LEU A 302 -29.02 15.68 9.17
N ASP A 303 -29.48 14.64 9.87
CA ASP A 303 -29.02 14.32 11.23
C ASP A 303 -28.31 12.97 11.30
N LYS A 304 -29.07 11.88 11.34
CA LYS A 304 -28.56 10.51 11.41
C LYS A 304 -29.29 9.62 10.45
N ALA A 305 -28.60 8.59 9.95
CA ALA A 305 -29.21 7.61 9.07
C ALA A 305 -30.45 6.96 9.73
N THR A 306 -31.58 7.04 9.04
CA THR A 306 -32.82 6.37 9.47
C THR A 306 -32.80 4.87 9.20
N SER A 307 -31.98 4.46 8.23
CA SER A 307 -31.81 3.07 7.81
C SER A 307 -30.38 2.82 7.34
N GLU A 308 -29.92 1.57 7.35
CA GLU A 308 -28.58 1.21 6.88
C GLU A 308 -28.33 1.57 5.41
N SER A 309 -29.36 1.65 4.57
CA SER A 309 -29.20 2.05 3.16
C SER A 309 -28.87 3.52 2.98
N ASN A 310 -29.11 4.36 4.00
CA ASN A 310 -28.67 5.76 3.98
C ASN A 310 -27.16 5.90 4.18
N CYS A 311 -26.49 4.87 4.73
CA CYS A 311 -25.06 4.91 5.01
C CYS A 311 -24.23 4.83 3.74
N THR A 312 -23.17 5.64 3.69
CA THR A 312 -22.24 5.63 2.56
C THR A 312 -21.35 4.40 2.60
N VAL A 313 -21.69 3.42 1.77
CA VAL A 313 -20.90 2.22 1.51
C VAL A 313 -20.50 2.22 0.04
N GLN A 314 -19.20 2.32 -0.22
CA GLN A 314 -18.66 2.36 -1.58
C GLN A 314 -18.10 0.98 -1.92
N SER A 315 -18.81 0.29 -2.82
CA SER A 315 -18.44 -1.04 -3.33
C SER A 315 -19.06 -1.26 -4.72
N VAL A 316 -18.61 -2.29 -5.43
CA VAL A 316 -19.22 -2.71 -6.72
C VAL A 316 -20.70 -3.08 -6.55
N TRP A 317 -21.12 -3.51 -5.36
CA TRP A 317 -22.51 -3.83 -5.06
C TRP A 317 -23.42 -2.62 -5.04
N GLY A 318 -22.87 -1.42 -4.83
CA GLY A 318 -23.59 -0.16 -5.00
C GLY A 318 -24.23 -0.03 -6.39
N TYR A 319 -23.54 -0.49 -7.45
CA TYR A 319 -24.08 -0.47 -8.83
C TYR A 319 -25.29 -1.39 -9.03
N LEU A 320 -25.46 -2.37 -8.14
CA LEU A 320 -26.53 -3.36 -8.18
C LEU A 320 -27.53 -3.12 -7.04
N ASN A 321 -27.62 -1.90 -6.52
CA ASN A 321 -28.50 -1.50 -5.42
C ASN A 321 -28.38 -2.40 -4.17
N ASN A 322 -27.23 -3.04 -3.95
CA ASN A 322 -27.03 -4.04 -2.90
C ASN A 322 -28.07 -5.18 -2.90
N ASP A 323 -28.52 -5.60 -4.08
CA ASP A 323 -29.51 -6.66 -4.28
C ASP A 323 -28.90 -7.84 -5.07
N PRO A 324 -28.77 -9.03 -4.47
CA PRO A 324 -28.17 -10.20 -5.12
C PRO A 324 -29.05 -10.76 -6.25
N SER A 325 -30.34 -10.42 -6.29
CA SER A 325 -31.23 -10.86 -7.37
C SER A 325 -30.84 -10.25 -8.73
N GLN A 326 -30.10 -9.13 -8.73
CA GLN A 326 -29.58 -8.48 -9.94
C GLN A 326 -28.52 -9.31 -10.68
N LEU A 327 -28.01 -10.39 -10.08
CA LEU A 327 -27.10 -11.34 -10.73
C LEU A 327 -27.83 -12.49 -11.42
N GLU A 328 -29.16 -12.54 -11.31
CA GLU A 328 -29.97 -13.48 -12.08
C GLU A 328 -30.05 -12.98 -13.54
N ASP A 329 -29.61 -13.82 -14.47
CA ASP A 329 -29.57 -13.46 -15.88
C ASP A 329 -31.01 -13.33 -16.41
N SER A 330 -31.36 -12.14 -16.90
CA SER A 330 -32.59 -11.95 -17.68
C SER A 330 -32.34 -12.32 -19.15
N ALA A 331 -33.42 -12.50 -19.92
CA ALA A 331 -33.31 -12.81 -21.35
C ALA A 331 -32.66 -11.66 -22.18
N THR A 332 -32.52 -10.47 -21.62
CA THR A 332 -32.15 -9.24 -22.36
C THR A 332 -30.96 -8.48 -21.79
N THR A 333 -30.63 -8.63 -20.51
CA THR A 333 -29.54 -7.90 -19.85
C THR A 333 -28.81 -8.79 -18.85
N ASN A 334 -27.48 -8.81 -18.96
CA ASN A 334 -26.58 -9.51 -18.04
C ASN A 334 -26.07 -8.54 -16.97
N TYR A 335 -25.83 -9.00 -15.74
CA TYR A 335 -25.24 -8.20 -14.65
C TYR A 335 -23.91 -7.53 -15.04
N LEU A 336 -23.13 -8.16 -15.93
CA LEU A 336 -21.88 -7.62 -16.46
C LEU A 336 -22.10 -6.39 -17.34
N ASP A 337 -23.23 -6.28 -18.04
CA ASP A 337 -23.58 -5.10 -18.82
C ASP A 337 -23.89 -3.91 -17.91
N THR A 338 -24.59 -4.15 -16.79
CA THR A 338 -24.85 -3.14 -15.76
C THR A 338 -23.55 -2.66 -15.12
N ILE A 339 -22.69 -3.58 -14.68
CA ILE A 339 -21.38 -3.24 -14.10
C ILE A 339 -20.53 -2.49 -15.13
N LEU A 340 -20.50 -2.92 -16.39
CA LEU A 340 -19.77 -2.24 -17.47
C LEU A 340 -20.24 -0.80 -17.66
N LYS A 341 -21.57 -0.59 -17.68
CA LYS A 341 -22.18 0.72 -17.80
C LYS A 341 -21.72 1.62 -16.65
N CYS A 342 -21.83 1.14 -15.41
CA CYS A 342 -21.49 1.93 -14.23
C CYS A 342 -19.99 2.18 -14.05
N LEU A 343 -19.12 1.24 -14.46
CA LEU A 343 -17.67 1.46 -14.46
C LEU A 343 -17.22 2.50 -15.51
N LYS A 344 -17.98 2.66 -16.61
CA LYS A 344 -17.71 3.68 -17.63
C LYS A 344 -18.36 5.03 -17.30
N GLY A 345 -19.48 5.02 -16.59
CA GLY A 345 -20.25 6.22 -16.23
C GLY A 345 -20.89 6.07 -14.85
N SER A 346 -20.12 6.33 -13.80
CA SER A 346 -20.57 6.20 -12.40
C SER A 346 -21.63 7.22 -11.97
N TYR A 347 -21.82 8.27 -12.77
CA TYR A 347 -22.77 9.36 -12.51
C TYR A 347 -24.12 9.16 -13.19
N ASP A 348 -24.33 8.03 -13.88
CA ASP A 348 -25.65 7.66 -14.38
C ASP A 348 -26.60 7.43 -13.20
N MET A 349 -27.85 7.90 -13.31
CA MET A 349 -28.86 7.78 -12.24
C MET A 349 -29.16 6.31 -11.89
N GLU A 350 -29.01 5.39 -12.84
CA GLU A 350 -29.18 3.95 -12.61
C GLU A 350 -28.00 3.30 -11.87
N CYS A 351 -26.87 4.01 -11.75
CA CYS A 351 -25.63 3.52 -11.14
C CYS A 351 -25.37 4.11 -9.74
N LEU A 352 -26.30 4.90 -9.22
CA LEU A 352 -26.20 5.44 -7.87
C LEU A 352 -26.37 4.32 -6.85
N ALA A 353 -25.52 4.32 -5.83
CA ALA A 353 -25.66 3.39 -4.71
C ALA A 353 -26.88 3.74 -3.86
N PRO A 354 -27.34 2.84 -2.96
CA PRO A 354 -28.53 3.06 -2.14
C PRO A 354 -28.54 4.34 -1.29
N TYR A 355 -27.36 4.87 -0.93
CA TYR A 355 -27.24 6.15 -0.22
C TYR A 355 -27.47 7.38 -1.11
N GLY A 356 -27.70 7.17 -2.41
CA GLY A 356 -28.06 8.17 -3.41
C GLY A 356 -26.89 8.95 -4.02
N GLY A 357 -25.66 8.47 -3.86
CA GLY A 357 -24.48 9.05 -4.51
C GLY A 357 -23.76 8.06 -5.44
N PRO A 358 -22.89 8.56 -6.32
CA PRO A 358 -22.14 7.73 -7.25
C PRO A 358 -21.02 6.98 -6.54
N VAL A 359 -20.74 5.77 -7.00
CA VAL A 359 -19.56 5.00 -6.59
C VAL A 359 -18.50 5.11 -7.69
N GLU A 360 -17.43 5.85 -7.42
CA GLU A 360 -16.37 5.99 -8.41
C GLU A 360 -15.63 4.65 -8.61
N PRO A 361 -15.29 4.26 -9.85
CA PRO A 361 -14.63 2.98 -10.11
C PRO A 361 -13.32 2.82 -9.33
N GLY A 362 -12.56 3.91 -9.16
CA GLY A 362 -11.29 3.90 -8.43
C GLY A 362 -11.39 3.61 -6.93
N VAL A 363 -12.59 3.72 -6.33
CA VAL A 363 -12.83 3.37 -4.90
C VAL A 363 -13.55 2.03 -4.72
N ALA A 364 -14.02 1.40 -5.81
CA ALA A 364 -14.73 0.12 -5.78
C ALA A 364 -13.89 -1.05 -6.29
N VAL A 365 -12.99 -0.81 -7.24
CA VAL A 365 -12.16 -1.85 -7.87
C VAL A 365 -10.68 -1.47 -7.83
N GLY A 366 -9.80 -2.48 -7.90
CA GLY A 366 -8.36 -2.29 -7.83
C GLY A 366 -7.57 -3.30 -8.66
N GLY A 367 -6.28 -3.00 -8.87
CA GLY A 367 -5.34 -3.91 -9.54
C GLY A 367 -5.58 -4.07 -11.05
N TYR A 368 -6.04 -3.01 -11.70
CA TYR A 368 -6.10 -2.84 -13.16
C TYR A 368 -4.84 -2.13 -13.68
N LEU A 369 -4.37 -2.47 -14.87
CA LEU A 369 -3.19 -1.87 -15.47
C LEU A 369 -3.58 -0.69 -16.36
N ALA A 370 -2.85 0.43 -16.24
CA ALA A 370 -2.95 1.53 -17.18
C ALA A 370 -2.16 1.18 -18.45
N LEU A 371 -2.83 0.76 -19.51
CA LEU A 371 -2.21 0.61 -20.83
C LEU A 371 -2.25 1.98 -21.53
N GLY A 372 -1.08 2.60 -21.71
CA GLY A 372 -0.97 3.87 -22.46
C GLY A 372 -1.69 5.07 -21.82
N GLY A 373 -1.86 5.07 -20.49
CA GLY A 373 -2.48 6.17 -19.74
C GLY A 373 -4.00 6.11 -19.62
N THR A 374 -4.66 5.08 -20.19
CA THR A 374 -6.08 4.83 -19.96
C THR A 374 -6.25 3.70 -18.95
N TYR A 375 -7.10 3.91 -17.94
CA TYR A 375 -7.40 2.90 -16.92
C TYR A 375 -8.54 2.01 -17.39
N ASP A 376 -8.29 0.69 -17.43
CA ASP A 376 -9.32 -0.29 -17.75
C ASP A 376 -9.82 -1.00 -16.49
N TYR A 377 -10.87 -0.44 -15.88
CA TYR A 377 -11.50 -0.98 -14.67
C TYR A 377 -12.09 -2.38 -14.88
N MET A 378 -12.39 -2.79 -16.12
CA MET A 378 -12.95 -4.12 -16.42
C MET A 378 -11.94 -5.23 -16.11
N LEU A 379 -10.64 -4.93 -16.15
CA LEU A 379 -9.56 -5.88 -15.88
C LEU A 379 -9.12 -5.90 -14.41
N ALA A 380 -9.91 -5.35 -13.50
CA ALA A 380 -9.60 -5.31 -12.07
C ALA A 380 -9.35 -6.72 -11.50
N THR A 381 -8.42 -6.80 -10.54
CA THR A 381 -8.02 -8.04 -9.86
C THR A 381 -8.34 -8.04 -8.37
N GLY A 382 -8.80 -6.91 -7.83
CA GLY A 382 -9.32 -6.76 -6.48
C GLY A 382 -10.57 -5.88 -6.44
N LEU A 383 -11.35 -6.05 -5.39
CA LEU A 383 -12.47 -5.20 -5.00
C LEU A 383 -12.14 -4.50 -3.69
N SER A 384 -12.72 -3.33 -3.47
CA SER A 384 -12.68 -2.61 -2.19
C SER A 384 -14.10 -2.41 -1.66
N LEU A 385 -14.27 -2.68 -0.37
CA LEU A 385 -15.44 -2.26 0.40
C LEU A 385 -15.00 -1.11 1.28
N THR A 386 -15.59 0.06 1.11
CA THR A 386 -15.29 1.24 1.95
C THR A 386 -16.55 1.66 2.70
N PHE A 387 -16.48 1.65 4.03
CA PHE A 387 -17.52 2.14 4.92
C PHE A 387 -17.08 3.48 5.49
N LEU A 388 -17.89 4.52 5.30
CA LEU A 388 -17.60 5.85 5.85
C LEU A 388 -18.34 6.04 7.16
N VAL A 389 -17.58 6.34 8.22
CA VAL A 389 -18.06 6.55 9.58
C VAL A 389 -17.81 8.00 9.99
N ASP A 390 -18.79 8.61 10.65
CA ASP A 390 -18.67 9.99 11.12
C ASP A 390 -17.54 10.12 12.15
N ASN A 391 -16.78 11.20 12.01
CA ASN A 391 -15.75 11.54 12.96
C ASN A 391 -16.19 12.69 13.87
N ASN A 392 -15.51 12.85 15.00
CA ASN A 392 -15.78 13.91 15.95
C ASN A 392 -14.48 14.47 16.52
N VAL A 393 -14.41 15.78 16.74
CA VAL A 393 -13.27 16.40 17.44
C VAL A 393 -13.25 15.97 18.91
N ASN A 394 -14.42 15.81 19.53
CA ASN A 394 -14.53 15.32 20.89
C ASN A 394 -14.32 13.80 20.96
N LYS A 395 -13.28 13.38 21.70
CA LYS A 395 -12.85 11.98 21.80
C LYS A 395 -13.89 11.06 22.44
N THR A 396 -14.75 11.58 23.32
CA THR A 396 -15.82 10.77 23.95
C THR A 396 -16.92 10.40 22.96
N LEU A 397 -17.21 11.27 22.00
CA LEU A 397 -18.21 11.01 20.96
C LEU A 397 -17.69 10.02 19.89
N GLN A 398 -16.39 9.69 19.91
CA GLN A 398 -15.80 8.67 19.03
C GLN A 398 -15.92 7.26 19.59
N GLU A 399 -16.28 7.08 20.87
CA GLU A 399 -16.31 5.76 21.52
C GLU A 399 -17.23 4.75 20.81
N PRO A 400 -18.46 5.11 20.40
CA PRO A 400 -19.33 4.18 19.66
C PRO A 400 -18.72 3.71 18.34
N ALA A 401 -18.07 4.62 17.59
CA ALA A 401 -17.41 4.29 16.35
C ALA A 401 -16.24 3.33 16.57
N LYS A 402 -15.40 3.58 17.59
CA LYS A 402 -14.27 2.70 17.95
C LYS A 402 -14.71 1.29 18.34
N LEU A 403 -15.80 1.17 19.11
CA LEU A 403 -16.37 -0.13 19.49
C LEU A 403 -16.85 -0.91 18.26
N TRP A 404 -17.48 -0.23 17.30
CA TRP A 404 -17.90 -0.86 16.04
C TRP A 404 -16.70 -1.26 15.16
N GLU A 405 -15.67 -0.42 15.08
CA GLU A 405 -14.40 -0.71 14.39
C GLU A 405 -13.69 -1.95 14.97
N GLU A 406 -13.68 -2.10 16.30
CA GLU A 406 -13.13 -3.29 16.97
C GLU A 406 -13.87 -4.57 16.54
N ASN A 407 -15.19 -4.52 16.37
CA ASN A 407 -15.99 -5.66 15.92
C ASN A 407 -15.67 -6.08 14.47
N ILE A 408 -15.43 -5.12 13.56
CA ILE A 408 -14.95 -5.43 12.20
C ILE A 408 -13.61 -6.16 12.28
N PHE A 409 -12.71 -5.68 13.11
CA PHE A 409 -11.39 -6.27 13.23
C PHE A 409 -11.43 -7.70 13.78
N PHE A 410 -12.34 -7.99 14.72
CA PHE A 410 -12.58 -9.36 15.18
C PHE A 410 -13.14 -10.24 14.04
N LEU A 411 -14.07 -9.72 13.24
CA LEU A 411 -14.61 -10.44 12.08
C LEU A 411 -13.50 -10.76 11.07
N ASP A 412 -12.67 -9.79 10.70
CA ASP A 412 -11.55 -10.01 9.78
C ASP A 412 -10.59 -11.08 10.30
N ARG A 413 -10.18 -11.01 11.58
CA ARG A 413 -9.31 -12.04 12.18
C ARG A 413 -9.90 -13.44 12.10
N GLU A 414 -11.21 -13.57 12.29
CA GLU A 414 -11.90 -14.85 12.15
C GLU A 414 -11.87 -15.36 10.70
N TYR A 415 -12.14 -14.49 9.73
CA TYR A 415 -12.01 -14.82 8.30
C TYR A 415 -10.58 -15.24 7.92
N GLN A 416 -9.57 -14.51 8.39
CA GLN A 416 -8.17 -14.87 8.15
C GLN A 416 -7.82 -16.24 8.75
N ARG A 417 -8.37 -16.58 9.92
CA ARG A 417 -8.19 -17.90 10.54
C ARG A 417 -8.80 -19.00 9.68
N ILE A 418 -10.05 -18.83 9.25
CA ILE A 418 -10.76 -19.80 8.39
C ILE A 418 -10.01 -20.00 7.07
N GLU A 419 -9.48 -18.94 6.46
CA GLU A 419 -8.72 -19.07 5.21
C GLU A 419 -7.38 -19.79 5.43
N ALA A 420 -6.68 -19.55 6.54
CA ALA A 420 -5.46 -20.27 6.89
C ALA A 420 -5.70 -21.78 7.07
N GLU A 421 -6.83 -22.16 7.68
CA GLU A 421 -7.26 -23.56 7.82
C GLU A 421 -7.53 -24.19 6.44
N LYS A 422 -8.32 -23.54 5.58
CA LYS A 422 -8.60 -24.01 4.21
C LYS A 422 -7.34 -24.14 3.37
N GLN A 423 -6.41 -23.19 3.49
CA GLN A 423 -5.13 -23.24 2.78
C GLN A 423 -4.31 -24.46 3.22
N THR A 424 -4.27 -24.74 4.51
CA THR A 424 -3.61 -25.93 5.06
C THR A 424 -4.24 -27.21 4.52
N GLU A 425 -5.58 -27.30 4.44
CA GLU A 425 -6.26 -28.45 3.83
C GLU A 425 -5.90 -28.65 2.35
N ARG A 426 -5.85 -27.56 1.55
CA ARG A 426 -5.45 -27.62 0.14
C ARG A 426 -4.03 -28.12 -0.02
N GLU A 427 -3.11 -27.68 0.83
CA GLU A 427 -1.71 -28.13 0.83
C GLU A 427 -1.59 -29.61 1.23
N LEU A 428 -2.33 -30.05 2.25
CA LEU A 428 -2.40 -31.47 2.64
C LEU A 428 -2.95 -32.34 1.49
N LEU A 429 -4.01 -31.89 0.81
CA LEU A 429 -4.57 -32.60 -0.35
C LEU A 429 -3.56 -32.68 -1.50
N LYS A 430 -2.82 -31.60 -1.77
CA LYS A 430 -1.75 -31.58 -2.77
C LYS A 430 -0.66 -32.58 -2.43
N TRP A 431 -0.18 -32.58 -1.18
CA TRP A 431 0.83 -33.51 -0.70
C TRP A 431 0.37 -34.98 -0.79
N CYS A 432 -0.89 -35.26 -0.42
CA CYS A 432 -1.51 -36.58 -0.56
C CYS A 432 -1.58 -37.05 -2.03
N LYS A 433 -1.90 -36.15 -2.97
CA LYS A 433 -1.88 -36.46 -4.41
C LYS A 433 -0.47 -36.78 -4.89
N GLU A 434 0.53 -35.98 -4.49
CA GLU A 434 1.94 -36.22 -4.85
C GLU A 434 2.46 -37.56 -4.31
N LEU A 435 2.14 -37.92 -3.07
CA LEU A 435 2.49 -39.23 -2.51
C LEU A 435 1.86 -40.39 -3.28
N LYS A 436 0.58 -40.28 -3.67
CA LYS A 436 -0.07 -41.31 -4.49
C LYS A 436 0.61 -41.47 -5.84
N ILE A 437 0.99 -40.36 -6.48
CA ILE A 437 1.73 -40.39 -7.76
C ILE A 437 3.09 -41.07 -7.57
N LYS A 438 3.88 -40.67 -6.57
CA LYS A 438 5.17 -41.31 -6.26
C LYS A 438 5.05 -42.80 -5.96
N ALA A 439 4.00 -43.21 -5.25
CA ALA A 439 3.73 -44.62 -4.97
C ALA A 439 3.37 -45.41 -6.23
N LEU A 440 2.59 -44.82 -7.15
CA LEU A 440 2.26 -45.42 -8.44
C LEU A 440 3.50 -45.54 -9.34
N GLU A 441 4.34 -44.52 -9.38
CA GLU A 441 5.62 -44.53 -10.10
C GLU A 441 6.57 -45.60 -9.56
N ALA A 442 6.69 -45.72 -8.22
CA ALA A 442 7.49 -46.77 -7.59
C ALA A 442 6.97 -48.18 -7.90
N LYS A 443 5.65 -48.39 -7.91
CA LYS A 443 5.04 -49.66 -8.33
C LYS A 443 5.33 -49.96 -9.80
N ARG A 444 5.23 -48.95 -10.69
CA ARG A 444 5.53 -49.09 -12.12
C ARG A 444 7.00 -49.40 -12.37
N ALA A 445 7.92 -48.78 -11.63
CA ALA A 445 9.35 -49.07 -11.70
C ALA A 445 9.67 -50.51 -11.27
N LYS A 446 9.04 -51.00 -10.19
CA LYS A 446 9.16 -52.41 -9.76
C LYS A 446 8.57 -53.42 -10.75
N SER A 447 7.58 -53.03 -11.54
CA SER A 447 7.01 -53.92 -12.58
C SER A 447 7.84 -53.98 -13.87
N LEU A 448 8.77 -53.05 -14.05
CA LEU A 448 9.65 -52.96 -15.22
C LEU A 448 11.06 -53.54 -14.96
N ALA A 449 11.42 -53.76 -13.70
CA ALA A 449 12.63 -54.46 -13.25
C ALA A 449 12.31 -55.94 -13.01
#